data_AF-X0X7M5-F1
#
_entry.id   AF-X0X7M5-F1
#
_cell.length_a   1.000
_cell.length_b   1.000
_cell.length_c   1.000
_cell.angle_alpha   90.00
_cell.angle_beta   90.00
_cell.angle_gamma   90.00
#
_symmetry.space_group_name_H-M   'P 1'
#
loop_
_entity.id
_entity.type
_entity.pdbx_description
1 polymer ?
#
loop_
_entity_poly.entity_id
_entity_poly.type
_entity_poly.pdbx_seq_one_letter_code
_entity_poly.pdbx_strand_id
1 'polypeptide(L)'
;TEWVRYLGIPFEWQDAVIRAAITLKLNAFDDTGAIVAAMTTSIPEAPDSGRNWDYRYCWLRDAQFVVGALNGLGTTQTMERYLGFIVNVAAGTEDGKLQPVYGINGRARLDETVIKDLRGYRNMGPVRFGNQAYEQTQNDVYGAAVLAATHMFFDERLERLGDEALFQRLEHLGHLAFRVFDQPDAGPWELRTSNRVHTYSAIMCWSACDRLGKIARRLGLAERAMHWSRKARNMHMTICERAWNEKL
;
A
#
# COMPACT_ATOMS: atom_id res chain seq x y z
N THR A 1 25.92 -3.91 8.72
CA THR A 1 25.63 -3.29 10.03
C THR A 1 25.66 -1.78 10.01
N GLU A 2 26.32 -1.13 9.05
CA GLU A 2 26.39 0.33 8.97
C GLU A 2 25.02 1.02 8.90
N TRP A 3 24.10 0.52 8.07
CA TRP A 3 22.75 1.09 7.90
C TRP A 3 21.98 1.30 9.21
N VAL A 4 22.06 0.32 10.14
CA VAL A 4 21.35 0.37 11.43
C VAL A 4 21.81 1.56 12.30
N ARG A 5 23.06 2.00 12.14
CA ARG A 5 23.64 3.09 12.94
C ARG A 5 22.97 4.44 12.67
N TYR A 6 22.29 4.57 11.53
CA TYR A 6 21.61 5.79 11.11
C TYR A 6 20.11 5.78 11.44
N LEU A 7 19.61 4.73 12.10
CA LEU A 7 18.21 4.63 12.50
C LEU A 7 17.93 5.41 13.79
N GLY A 8 16.80 6.11 13.83
CA GLY A 8 16.21 6.64 15.07
C GLY A 8 15.56 5.52 15.88
N ILE A 9 16.37 4.78 16.64
CA ILE A 9 15.90 3.66 17.47
C ILE A 9 15.39 4.19 18.83
N PRO A 10 14.18 3.77 19.29
CA PRO A 10 13.69 4.11 20.62
C PRO A 10 14.52 3.46 21.72
N PHE A 11 14.45 3.99 22.96
CA PHE A 11 15.21 3.43 24.09
C PHE A 11 14.81 1.98 24.42
N GLU A 12 13.51 1.68 24.36
CA GLU A 12 12.95 0.37 24.66
C GLU A 12 12.91 -0.54 23.42
N TRP A 13 13.05 -1.86 23.62
CA TRP A 13 12.89 -2.89 22.58
C TRP A 13 13.84 -2.79 21.38
N GLN A 14 15.04 -2.24 21.56
CA GLN A 14 16.00 -2.00 20.47
C GLN A 14 16.24 -3.24 19.60
N ASP A 15 16.50 -4.40 20.19
CA ASP A 15 16.76 -5.64 19.44
C ASP A 15 15.59 -6.03 18.52
N ALA A 16 14.35 -5.86 19.01
CA ALA A 16 13.15 -6.15 18.23
C ALA A 16 12.97 -5.14 17.08
N VAL A 17 13.18 -3.84 17.36
CA VAL A 17 13.07 -2.78 16.35
C VAL A 17 14.14 -2.92 15.28
N ILE A 18 15.40 -3.15 15.66
CA ILE A 18 16.52 -3.34 14.72
C ILE A 18 16.26 -4.56 13.84
N ARG A 19 15.85 -5.69 14.42
CA ARG A 19 15.53 -6.90 13.64
C ARG A 19 14.39 -6.64 12.66
N ALA A 20 13.31 -6.01 13.11
CA ALA A 20 12.18 -5.68 12.23
C ALA A 20 12.61 -4.73 11.11
N ALA A 21 13.35 -3.67 11.41
CA ALA A 21 13.83 -2.70 10.43
C ALA A 21 14.72 -3.35 9.36
N ILE A 22 15.64 -4.23 9.76
CA ILE A 22 16.47 -5.00 8.81
C ILE A 22 15.59 -5.87 7.92
N THR A 23 14.66 -6.64 8.50
CA THR A 23 13.75 -7.49 7.72
C THR A 23 12.93 -6.69 6.72
N LEU A 24 12.37 -5.55 7.14
CA LEU A 24 11.63 -4.65 6.25
C LEU A 24 12.52 -4.10 5.13
N LYS A 25 13.74 -3.66 5.46
CA LYS A 25 14.70 -3.16 4.45
C LYS A 25 15.13 -4.23 3.45
N LEU A 26 15.26 -5.49 3.88
CA LEU A 26 15.59 -6.62 2.99
C LEU A 26 14.46 -6.94 1.99
N ASN A 27 13.22 -6.53 2.26
CA ASN A 27 12.11 -6.66 1.32
C ASN A 27 12.06 -5.51 0.29
N ALA A 28 12.87 -4.46 0.44
CA ALA A 28 12.91 -3.34 -0.49
C ALA A 28 13.89 -3.63 -1.64
N PHE A 29 13.40 -3.58 -2.87
CA PHE A 29 14.19 -3.72 -4.09
C PHE A 29 14.65 -2.34 -4.57
N ASP A 30 15.90 -2.01 -4.31
CA ASP A 30 16.43 -0.65 -4.44
C ASP A 30 16.40 -0.09 -5.87
N ASP A 31 16.53 -0.93 -6.91
CA ASP A 31 16.58 -0.49 -8.31
C ASP A 31 15.26 0.13 -8.79
N THR A 32 14.12 -0.42 -8.35
CA THR A 32 12.79 0.05 -8.78
C THR A 32 12.05 0.77 -7.66
N GLY A 33 12.41 0.51 -6.41
CA GLY A 33 11.69 0.97 -5.22
C GLY A 33 10.54 0.07 -4.78
N ALA A 34 10.28 -1.04 -5.48
CA ALA A 34 9.26 -2.01 -5.06
C ALA A 34 9.59 -2.59 -3.68
N ILE A 35 8.58 -2.81 -2.84
CA ILE A 35 8.74 -3.48 -1.55
C ILE A 35 7.88 -4.74 -1.58
N VAL A 36 8.50 -5.92 -1.53
CA VAL A 36 7.74 -7.17 -1.53
C VAL A 36 7.07 -7.42 -0.19
N ALA A 37 5.93 -8.10 -0.20
CA ALA A 37 5.24 -8.47 1.04
C ALA A 37 6.08 -9.46 1.87
N ALA A 38 6.72 -10.44 1.23
CA ALA A 38 7.73 -11.29 1.85
C ALA A 38 8.68 -11.94 0.83
N MET A 39 9.91 -12.24 1.24
CA MET A 39 10.88 -13.02 0.45
C MET A 39 10.59 -14.53 0.44
N THR A 40 9.32 -14.92 0.50
CA THR A 40 8.90 -16.33 0.60
C THR A 40 7.80 -16.64 -0.41
N THR A 41 7.72 -17.91 -0.78
CA THR A 41 6.61 -18.44 -1.58
C THR A 41 6.11 -19.72 -0.96
N SER A 42 4.79 -19.88 -1.01
CA SER A 42 4.09 -21.13 -0.70
C SER A 42 4.29 -21.65 0.72
N ILE A 43 4.60 -20.77 1.66
CA ILE A 43 4.52 -21.07 3.09
C ILE A 43 3.02 -20.97 3.48
N PRO A 44 2.45 -21.99 4.13
CA PRO A 44 1.03 -22.01 4.47
C PRO A 44 0.71 -20.93 5.51
N GLU A 45 -0.38 -20.20 5.28
CA GLU A 45 -0.94 -19.28 6.28
C GLU A 45 -1.42 -20.01 7.54
N ALA A 46 -1.91 -21.24 7.36
CA ALA A 46 -2.29 -22.16 8.42
C ALA A 46 -2.00 -23.61 7.99
N PRO A 47 -1.62 -24.52 8.92
CA PRO A 47 -1.35 -25.91 8.61
C PRO A 47 -2.48 -26.57 7.80
N ASP A 48 -2.11 -27.30 6.75
CA ASP A 48 -3.01 -28.09 5.88
C ASP A 48 -4.18 -27.32 5.24
N SER A 49 -4.14 -25.98 5.24
CA SER A 49 -5.22 -25.14 4.70
C SER A 49 -5.22 -25.03 3.17
N GLY A 50 -4.11 -25.36 2.51
CA GLY A 50 -3.87 -25.13 1.08
C GLY A 50 -3.71 -23.65 0.68
N ARG A 51 -3.81 -22.72 1.65
CA ARG A 51 -3.61 -21.27 1.51
C ARG A 51 -2.12 -20.96 1.52
N ASN A 52 -1.49 -21.30 0.40
CA ASN A 52 -0.05 -21.19 0.19
C ASN A 52 0.17 -20.26 -1.01
N TRP A 53 0.63 -19.03 -0.76
CA TRP A 53 0.75 -18.00 -1.79
C TRP A 53 2.19 -17.58 -2.03
N ASP A 54 2.46 -17.06 -3.22
CA ASP A 54 3.72 -16.40 -3.51
C ASP A 54 3.63 -14.92 -3.06
N TYR A 55 4.46 -14.54 -2.09
CA TYR A 55 4.47 -13.21 -1.48
C TYR A 55 5.62 -12.32 -2.00
N ARG A 56 6.38 -12.79 -2.99
CA ARG A 56 7.54 -12.08 -3.57
C ARG A 56 7.14 -10.94 -4.52
N TYR A 57 5.97 -10.35 -4.30
CA TYR A 57 5.38 -9.28 -5.09
C TYR A 57 5.08 -8.07 -4.21
N CYS A 58 4.94 -6.90 -4.84
CA CYS A 58 4.70 -5.64 -4.17
C CYS A 58 3.19 -5.38 -4.06
N TRP A 59 2.61 -5.64 -2.90
CA TRP A 59 1.28 -5.12 -2.55
C TRP A 59 1.40 -3.65 -2.16
N LEU A 60 0.56 -2.81 -2.76
CA LEU A 60 0.61 -1.36 -2.49
C LEU A 60 0.28 -1.03 -1.03
N ARG A 61 -0.62 -1.80 -0.42
CA ARG A 61 -0.98 -1.71 1.00
C ARG A 61 0.22 -2.03 1.89
N ASP A 62 0.83 -3.19 1.71
CA ASP A 62 1.94 -3.68 2.53
C ASP A 62 3.14 -2.74 2.44
N ALA A 63 3.49 -2.32 1.22
CA ALA A 63 4.58 -1.38 0.99
C ALA A 63 4.33 -0.02 1.67
N GLN A 64 3.07 0.46 1.72
CA GLN A 64 2.73 1.66 2.49
C GLN A 64 3.03 1.49 3.98
N PHE A 65 2.74 0.33 4.58
CA PHE A 65 3.08 0.08 5.99
C PHE A 65 4.58 0.06 6.23
N VAL A 66 5.34 -0.56 5.33
CA VAL A 66 6.81 -0.59 5.39
C VAL A 66 7.38 0.83 5.34
N VAL A 67 6.89 1.66 4.41
CA VAL A 67 7.27 3.07 4.29
C VAL A 67 7.00 3.84 5.57
N GLY A 68 5.81 3.68 6.15
CA GLY A 68 5.46 4.34 7.42
C GLY A 68 6.39 3.94 8.56
N ALA A 69 6.65 2.63 8.70
CA ALA A 69 7.55 2.10 9.73
C ALA A 69 8.99 2.61 9.57
N LEU A 70 9.53 2.53 8.35
CA LEU A 70 10.89 2.94 8.03
C LEU A 70 11.09 4.46 8.12
N ASN A 71 10.11 5.26 7.72
CA ASN A 71 10.13 6.71 7.91
C ASN A 71 10.13 7.10 9.39
N GLY A 72 9.37 6.37 10.22
CA GLY A 72 9.35 6.55 11.68
C GLY A 72 10.71 6.31 12.33
N LEU A 73 11.55 5.48 11.72
CA LEU A 73 12.94 5.23 12.13
C LEU A 73 13.95 6.15 11.45
N GLY A 74 13.50 7.19 10.72
CA GLY A 74 14.38 8.15 10.07
C GLY A 74 14.91 7.76 8.70
N THR A 75 14.41 6.69 8.08
CA THR A 75 14.87 6.23 6.77
C THR A 75 13.95 6.64 5.63
N THR A 76 14.23 7.79 5.03
CA THR A 76 13.39 8.41 3.99
C THR A 76 13.68 7.91 2.58
N GLN A 77 14.91 7.44 2.31
CA GLN A 77 15.30 7.04 0.95
C GLN A 77 14.48 5.86 0.39
N THR A 78 14.09 4.90 1.25
CA THR A 78 13.23 3.78 0.84
C THR A 78 11.86 4.28 0.38
N MET A 79 11.32 5.31 1.05
CA MET A 79 10.06 5.95 0.64
C MET A 79 10.21 6.65 -0.71
N GLU A 80 11.24 7.47 -0.92
CA GLU A 80 11.44 8.19 -2.18
C GLU A 80 11.45 7.23 -3.38
N ARG A 81 12.17 6.11 -3.25
CA ARG A 81 12.21 5.06 -4.27
C ARG A 81 10.84 4.41 -4.48
N TYR A 82 10.14 4.06 -3.40
CA TYR A 82 8.80 3.47 -3.50
C TYR A 82 7.79 4.40 -4.17
N LEU A 83 7.92 5.71 -4.01
CA LEU A 83 7.06 6.65 -4.71
C LEU A 83 7.36 6.71 -6.20
N GLY A 84 8.64 6.62 -6.59
CA GLY A 84 9.03 6.38 -7.98
C GLY A 84 8.34 5.14 -8.55
N PHE A 85 8.34 4.04 -7.79
CA PHE A 85 7.63 2.81 -8.17
C PHE A 85 6.13 3.04 -8.39
N ILE A 86 5.42 3.64 -7.42
CA ILE A 86 3.98 3.91 -7.54
C ILE A 86 3.66 4.78 -8.75
N VAL A 87 4.42 5.86 -8.96
CA VAL A 87 4.17 6.79 -10.08
C VAL A 87 4.34 6.07 -11.42
N ASN A 88 5.38 5.23 -11.55
CA ASN A 88 5.61 4.46 -12.77
C ASN A 88 4.50 3.44 -13.02
N VAL A 89 4.06 2.74 -11.98
CA VAL A 89 2.96 1.78 -12.09
C VAL A 89 1.65 2.49 -12.45
N ALA A 90 1.33 3.61 -11.80
CA ALA A 90 0.12 4.38 -12.11
C ALA A 90 0.12 4.90 -13.56
N ALA A 91 1.27 5.38 -14.05
CA ALA A 91 1.43 5.87 -15.42
C ALA A 91 1.33 4.76 -16.49
N GLY A 92 1.58 3.50 -16.12
CA GLY A 92 1.46 2.35 -17.01
C GLY A 92 0.04 1.81 -17.19
N THR A 93 -0.98 2.45 -16.64
CA THR A 93 -2.38 1.98 -16.68
C THR A 93 -3.26 2.91 -17.50
N GLU A 94 -4.06 2.37 -18.43
CA GLU A 94 -4.88 3.15 -19.37
C GLU A 94 -5.91 4.07 -18.67
N ASP A 95 -6.51 3.61 -17.57
CA ASP A 95 -7.52 4.36 -16.79
C ASP A 95 -6.95 4.98 -15.49
N GLY A 96 -5.67 4.79 -15.19
CA GLY A 96 -5.09 5.09 -13.87
C GLY A 96 -5.57 4.17 -12.73
N LYS A 97 -6.27 3.07 -13.06
CA LYS A 97 -6.72 2.07 -12.09
C LYS A 97 -5.55 1.25 -11.59
N LEU A 98 -5.36 1.24 -10.27
CA LEU A 98 -4.30 0.46 -9.65
C LEU A 98 -4.82 -0.96 -9.34
N GLN A 99 -4.03 -1.97 -9.71
CA GLN A 99 -4.13 -3.32 -9.17
C GLN A 99 -3.63 -3.36 -7.70
N PRO A 100 -4.01 -4.38 -6.92
CA PRO A 100 -3.50 -4.57 -5.56
C PRO A 100 -1.99 -4.81 -5.50
N VAL A 101 -1.49 -5.59 -6.46
CA VAL A 101 -0.17 -6.19 -6.43
C VAL A 101 0.52 -6.14 -7.79
N TYR A 102 1.84 -5.97 -7.75
CA TYR A 102 2.71 -5.88 -8.94
C TYR A 102 4.01 -6.64 -8.75
N GLY A 103 4.62 -7.04 -9.87
CA GLY A 103 6.00 -7.50 -9.88
C GLY A 103 6.98 -6.41 -9.43
N ILE A 104 8.16 -6.79 -8.96
CA ILE A 104 9.20 -5.84 -8.54
C ILE A 104 9.62 -4.87 -9.65
N ASN A 105 9.43 -5.24 -10.91
CA ASN A 105 9.68 -4.42 -12.10
C ASN A 105 8.43 -3.68 -12.61
N GLY A 106 7.34 -3.65 -11.84
CA GLY A 106 6.06 -3.05 -12.23
C GLY A 106 5.19 -3.94 -13.13
N ARG A 107 5.56 -5.21 -13.38
CA ARG A 107 4.74 -6.14 -14.17
C ARG A 107 3.36 -6.31 -13.54
N ALA A 108 2.32 -6.03 -14.33
CA ALA A 108 0.93 -6.13 -13.90
C ALA A 108 0.39 -7.57 -13.86
N ARG A 109 0.73 -8.41 -14.84
CA ARG A 109 0.19 -9.77 -14.96
C ARG A 109 1.00 -10.78 -14.14
N LEU A 110 0.38 -11.38 -13.13
CA LEU A 110 1.02 -12.29 -12.16
C LEU A 110 0.37 -13.69 -12.15
N ASP A 111 0.15 -14.27 -13.33
CA ASP A 111 -0.50 -15.58 -13.51
C ASP A 111 -0.01 -16.64 -12.51
N GLU A 112 -0.97 -17.19 -11.77
CA GLU A 112 -0.71 -18.23 -10.78
C GLU A 112 -0.52 -19.59 -11.45
N THR A 113 0.52 -20.33 -11.07
CA THR A 113 0.80 -21.69 -11.53
C THR A 113 1.14 -22.59 -10.34
N VAL A 114 0.53 -23.78 -10.29
CA VAL A 114 0.83 -24.81 -9.30
C VAL A 114 1.97 -25.71 -9.78
N ILE A 115 3.02 -25.84 -8.97
CA ILE A 115 4.17 -26.71 -9.24
C ILE A 115 3.93 -28.07 -8.58
N LYS A 116 3.56 -29.07 -9.38
CA LYS A 116 3.14 -30.40 -8.88
C LYS A 116 4.29 -31.25 -8.35
N ASP A 117 5.51 -31.01 -8.81
CA ASP A 117 6.69 -31.81 -8.44
C ASP A 117 7.28 -31.45 -7.08
N LEU A 118 6.83 -30.34 -6.48
CA LEU A 118 7.29 -29.87 -5.18
C LEU A 118 6.27 -30.19 -4.08
N ARG A 119 6.73 -30.82 -3.01
CA ARG A 119 5.89 -31.23 -1.88
C ARG A 119 5.39 -30.05 -1.02
N GLY A 120 6.03 -28.88 -1.14
CA GLY A 120 5.72 -27.70 -0.32
C GLY A 120 6.39 -27.71 1.06
N TYR A 121 6.21 -26.62 1.79
CA TYR A 121 6.82 -26.41 3.09
C TYR A 121 6.34 -27.47 4.09
N ARG A 122 7.28 -28.27 4.63
CA ARG A 122 6.97 -29.40 5.53
C ARG A 122 5.93 -30.39 4.95
N ASN A 123 5.97 -30.61 3.64
CA ASN A 123 5.00 -31.41 2.87
C ASN A 123 3.57 -30.84 2.80
N MET A 124 3.38 -29.57 3.17
CA MET A 124 2.10 -28.86 2.99
C MET A 124 2.11 -28.16 1.64
N GLY A 125 1.53 -28.79 0.63
CA GLY A 125 1.24 -28.18 -0.67
C GLY A 125 -0.07 -27.40 -0.69
N PRO A 126 -0.41 -26.74 -1.81
CA PRO A 126 0.37 -26.68 -3.06
C PRO A 126 1.55 -25.70 -3.02
N VAL A 127 2.51 -25.86 -3.94
CA VAL A 127 3.48 -24.82 -4.27
C VAL A 127 2.97 -24.00 -5.44
N ARG A 128 2.97 -22.68 -5.31
CA ARG A 128 2.49 -21.71 -6.30
C ARG A 128 3.56 -20.69 -6.64
N PHE A 129 3.66 -20.35 -7.93
CA PHE A 129 4.31 -19.14 -8.39
C PHE A 129 3.27 -18.24 -9.03
N GLY A 130 3.46 -16.92 -8.93
CA GLY A 130 2.39 -15.98 -9.27
C GLY A 130 1.39 -15.81 -8.12
N ASN A 131 0.49 -14.86 -8.28
CA ASN A 131 -0.54 -14.60 -7.29
C ASN A 131 -1.76 -13.98 -7.95
N GLN A 132 -2.90 -14.67 -7.90
CA GLN A 132 -4.14 -14.25 -8.54
C GLN A 132 -4.74 -12.95 -7.95
N ALA A 133 -4.22 -12.44 -6.82
CA ALA A 133 -4.66 -11.17 -6.25
C ALA A 133 -4.57 -9.98 -7.23
N TYR A 134 -3.71 -10.06 -8.26
CA TYR A 134 -3.61 -9.00 -9.28
C TYR A 134 -4.91 -8.76 -10.07
N GLU A 135 -5.81 -9.75 -10.12
CA GLU A 135 -7.11 -9.68 -10.80
C GLU A 135 -8.20 -9.07 -9.90
N GLN A 136 -7.94 -8.92 -8.60
CA GLN A 136 -8.95 -8.45 -7.65
C GLN A 136 -9.08 -6.92 -7.67
N THR A 137 -10.31 -6.45 -7.48
CA THR A 137 -10.56 -5.05 -7.14
C THR A 137 -10.34 -4.86 -5.65
N GLN A 138 -9.41 -3.99 -5.28
CA GLN A 138 -9.20 -3.52 -3.91
C GLN A 138 -9.18 -2.00 -3.91
N ASN A 139 -10.09 -1.39 -3.15
CA ASN A 139 -10.29 0.05 -3.19
C ASN A 139 -9.31 0.78 -2.25
N ASP A 140 -8.67 0.09 -1.30
CA ASP A 140 -7.68 0.68 -0.39
C ASP A 140 -6.37 1.12 -1.07
N VAL A 141 -6.08 0.60 -2.26
CA VAL A 141 -4.84 0.88 -3.02
C VAL A 141 -4.63 2.38 -3.29
N TYR A 142 -5.70 3.12 -3.54
CA TYR A 142 -5.64 4.57 -3.79
C TYR A 142 -5.26 5.33 -2.51
N GLY A 143 -5.83 4.90 -1.38
CA GLY A 143 -5.46 5.38 -0.05
C GLY A 143 -4.00 5.11 0.26
N ALA A 144 -3.54 3.88 0.04
CA ALA A 144 -2.16 3.47 0.30
C ALA A 144 -1.15 4.30 -0.49
N ALA A 145 -1.41 4.51 -1.78
CA ALA A 145 -0.58 5.34 -2.66
C ALA A 145 -0.50 6.80 -2.20
N VAL A 146 -1.64 7.44 -1.93
CA VAL A 146 -1.67 8.86 -1.50
C VAL A 146 -1.08 9.05 -0.10
N LEU A 147 -1.31 8.11 0.82
CA LEU A 147 -0.73 8.16 2.16
C LEU A 147 0.79 8.05 2.11
N ALA A 148 1.33 7.10 1.35
CA ALA A 148 2.77 6.98 1.14
C ALA A 148 3.35 8.28 0.54
N ALA A 149 2.68 8.87 -0.44
CA ALA A 149 3.14 10.07 -1.13
C ALA A 149 3.04 11.35 -0.27
N THR A 150 2.21 11.35 0.77
CA THR A 150 2.00 12.54 1.62
C THR A 150 3.31 13.05 2.21
N HIS A 151 4.19 12.13 2.63
CA HIS A 151 5.47 12.49 3.24
C HIS A 151 6.35 13.38 2.34
N MET A 152 6.26 13.26 1.01
CA MET A 152 7.01 14.11 0.07
C MET A 152 6.68 15.61 0.21
N PHE A 153 5.52 15.96 0.74
CA PHE A 153 5.08 17.35 0.84
C PHE A 153 5.37 17.98 2.20
N PHE A 154 5.64 17.16 3.23
CA PHE A 154 5.74 17.61 4.62
C PHE A 154 7.07 17.27 5.28
N ASP A 155 7.80 16.29 4.78
CA ASP A 155 9.08 15.88 5.37
C ASP A 155 10.21 16.77 4.85
N GLU A 156 10.59 17.77 5.63
CA GLU A 156 11.64 18.74 5.28
C GLU A 156 13.06 18.15 5.25
N ARG A 157 13.22 16.87 5.61
CA ARG A 157 14.50 16.15 5.47
C ARG A 157 14.80 15.76 4.03
N LEU A 158 13.81 15.80 3.15
CA LEU A 158 13.95 15.42 1.75
C LEU A 158 14.65 16.52 0.94
N GLU A 159 15.55 16.12 0.05
CA GLU A 159 16.22 17.06 -0.85
C GLU A 159 15.25 17.74 -1.82
N ARG A 160 14.23 16.99 -2.27
CA ARG A 160 13.18 17.49 -3.15
C ARG A 160 11.80 17.18 -2.59
N LEU A 161 11.08 18.23 -2.22
CA LEU A 161 9.68 18.14 -1.85
C LEU A 161 8.79 17.90 -3.08
N GLY A 162 7.63 17.30 -2.84
CA GLY A 162 6.57 17.16 -3.82
C GLY A 162 6.06 18.52 -4.29
N ASP A 163 5.87 18.64 -5.60
CA ASP A 163 5.42 19.86 -6.27
C ASP A 163 3.95 19.73 -6.72
N GLU A 164 3.43 20.80 -7.33
CA GLU A 164 2.07 20.82 -7.86
C GLU A 164 1.82 19.75 -8.94
N ALA A 165 2.84 19.40 -9.73
CA ALA A 165 2.72 18.35 -10.75
C ALA A 165 2.52 16.97 -10.12
N LEU A 166 3.26 16.64 -9.06
CA LEU A 166 3.01 15.43 -8.29
C LEU A 166 1.62 15.46 -7.64
N PHE A 167 1.21 16.59 -7.08
CA PHE A 167 -0.12 16.75 -6.50
C PHE A 167 -1.23 16.46 -7.51
N GLN A 168 -1.17 17.02 -8.73
CA GLN A 168 -2.15 16.75 -9.79
C GLN A 168 -2.24 15.27 -10.18
N ARG A 169 -1.12 14.53 -10.16
CA ARG A 169 -1.14 13.07 -10.36
C ARG A 169 -1.86 12.35 -9.22
N LEU A 170 -1.64 12.76 -7.98
CA LEU A 170 -2.32 12.20 -6.81
C LEU A 170 -3.81 12.54 -6.79
N GLU A 171 -4.22 13.67 -7.36
CA GLU A 171 -5.64 14.05 -7.49
C GLU A 171 -6.43 13.05 -8.32
N HIS A 172 -5.82 12.44 -9.35
CA HIS A 172 -6.45 11.36 -10.12
C HIS A 172 -6.81 10.17 -9.23
N LEU A 173 -5.86 9.75 -8.37
CA LEU A 173 -6.09 8.67 -7.40
C LEU A 173 -7.15 9.06 -6.37
N GLY A 174 -7.18 10.32 -5.93
CA GLY A 174 -8.23 10.86 -5.05
C GLY A 174 -9.61 10.82 -5.68
N HIS A 175 -9.72 11.08 -6.98
CA HIS A 175 -10.99 11.01 -7.71
C HIS A 175 -11.48 9.56 -7.84
N LEU A 176 -10.57 8.62 -8.09
CA LEU A 176 -10.87 7.19 -8.06
C LEU A 176 -11.31 6.75 -6.67
N ALA A 177 -10.56 7.09 -5.63
CA ALA A 177 -10.90 6.80 -4.23
C ALA A 177 -12.29 7.32 -3.85
N PHE A 178 -12.61 8.58 -4.19
CA PHE A 178 -13.93 9.15 -3.94
C PHE A 178 -15.06 8.43 -4.70
N ARG A 179 -14.78 7.86 -5.87
CA ARG A 179 -15.77 7.13 -6.66
C ARG A 179 -16.08 5.76 -6.08
N VAL A 180 -15.10 5.10 -5.45
CA VAL A 180 -15.20 3.68 -5.09
C VAL A 180 -15.33 3.42 -3.58
N PHE A 181 -15.24 4.44 -2.72
CA PHE A 181 -15.17 4.24 -1.26
C PHE A 181 -16.36 3.50 -0.64
N ASP A 182 -17.54 3.56 -1.27
CA ASP A 182 -18.76 2.87 -0.82
C ASP A 182 -19.16 1.72 -1.75
N GLN A 183 -18.24 1.28 -2.62
CA GLN A 183 -18.44 0.18 -3.55
C GLN A 183 -17.83 -1.13 -3.01
N PRO A 184 -18.42 -2.30 -3.33
CA PRO A 184 -17.85 -3.58 -2.93
C PRO A 184 -16.46 -3.84 -3.52
N ASP A 185 -15.57 -4.39 -2.69
CA ASP A 185 -14.24 -4.84 -3.08
C ASP A 185 -13.85 -6.11 -2.32
N ALA A 186 -12.68 -6.69 -2.61
CA ALA A 186 -12.19 -7.90 -1.96
C ALA A 186 -11.71 -7.68 -0.50
N GLY A 187 -11.64 -6.42 -0.06
CA GLY A 187 -11.10 -6.01 1.22
C GLY A 187 -9.61 -6.36 1.42
N PRO A 188 -9.05 -6.10 2.61
CA PRO A 188 -7.64 -6.36 2.89
C PRO A 188 -7.28 -7.85 3.02
N TRP A 189 -8.29 -8.73 3.12
CA TRP A 189 -8.11 -10.17 3.34
C TRP A 189 -8.26 -11.02 2.08
N GLU A 190 -8.61 -10.41 0.95
CA GLU A 190 -8.52 -11.02 -0.38
C GLU A 190 -9.29 -12.35 -0.51
N LEU A 191 -10.42 -12.46 0.19
CA LEU A 191 -11.24 -13.66 0.15
C LEU A 191 -11.81 -13.81 -1.27
N ARG A 192 -11.33 -14.82 -2.01
CA ARG A 192 -11.63 -15.05 -3.44
C ARG A 192 -13.11 -15.07 -3.82
N THR A 193 -14.04 -15.20 -2.85
CA THR A 193 -15.48 -15.32 -3.07
C THR A 193 -16.31 -14.23 -2.40
N SER A 194 -15.70 -13.22 -1.77
CA SER A 194 -16.42 -12.20 -1.02
C SER A 194 -16.06 -10.80 -1.46
N ASN A 195 -16.99 -10.13 -2.13
CA ASN A 195 -16.94 -8.69 -2.34
C ASN A 195 -17.98 -8.02 -1.46
N ARG A 196 -17.54 -7.10 -0.59
CA ARG A 196 -18.42 -6.32 0.29
C ARG A 196 -17.92 -4.90 0.38
N VAL A 197 -18.76 -3.99 0.88
CA VAL A 197 -18.28 -2.67 1.28
C VAL A 197 -17.50 -2.85 2.57
N HIS A 198 -16.17 -2.75 2.49
CA HIS A 198 -15.29 -2.90 3.64
C HIS A 198 -14.99 -1.54 4.27
N THR A 199 -15.23 -1.42 5.60
CA THR A 199 -14.93 -0.20 6.36
C THR A 199 -13.46 0.22 6.22
N TYR A 200 -12.54 -0.75 6.20
CA TYR A 200 -11.12 -0.50 5.97
C TYR A 200 -10.87 0.19 4.62
N SER A 201 -11.38 -0.37 3.52
CA SER A 201 -11.23 0.19 2.18
C SER A 201 -11.85 1.59 2.07
N ALA A 202 -13.01 1.80 2.70
CA ALA A 202 -13.68 3.09 2.74
C ALA A 202 -12.84 4.15 3.49
N ILE A 203 -12.27 3.80 4.64
CA ILE A 203 -11.38 4.68 5.42
C ILE A 203 -10.08 4.99 4.66
N MET A 204 -9.51 4.03 3.93
CA MET A 204 -8.33 4.26 3.11
C MET A 204 -8.64 5.22 1.95
N CYS A 205 -9.78 5.06 1.28
CA CYS A 205 -10.24 6.01 0.28
C CYS A 205 -10.47 7.42 0.87
N TRP A 206 -11.08 7.50 2.06
CA TRP A 206 -11.26 8.76 2.78
C TRP A 206 -9.91 9.43 3.09
N SER A 207 -8.94 8.63 3.54
CA SER A 207 -7.59 9.09 3.87
C SER A 207 -6.90 9.73 2.66
N ALA A 208 -7.08 9.19 1.45
CA ALA A 208 -6.59 9.83 0.23
C ALA A 208 -7.14 11.26 0.08
N CYS A 209 -8.46 11.43 0.18
CA CYS A 209 -9.09 12.74 0.06
C CYS A 209 -8.68 13.71 1.18
N ASP A 210 -8.58 13.24 2.43
CA ASP A 210 -8.13 14.07 3.56
C ASP A 210 -6.68 14.54 3.38
N ARG A 211 -5.79 13.63 2.95
CA ARG A 211 -4.38 13.96 2.69
C ARG A 211 -4.23 14.92 1.51
N LEU A 212 -4.98 14.76 0.42
CA LEU A 212 -4.99 15.72 -0.69
C LEU A 212 -5.42 17.11 -0.24
N GLY A 213 -6.42 17.22 0.64
CA GLY A 213 -6.81 18.51 1.22
C GLY A 213 -5.69 19.16 2.04
N LYS A 214 -4.90 18.37 2.77
CA LYS A 214 -3.73 18.85 3.53
C LYS A 214 -2.59 19.26 2.62
N ILE A 215 -2.27 18.45 1.61
CA ILE A 215 -1.23 18.73 0.62
C ILE A 215 -1.54 20.02 -0.14
N ALA A 216 -2.79 20.18 -0.62
CA ALA A 216 -3.21 21.40 -1.30
C ALA A 216 -3.01 22.66 -0.44
N ARG A 217 -3.29 22.59 0.87
CA ARG A 217 -2.98 23.70 1.80
C ARG A 217 -1.49 23.99 1.89
N ARG A 218 -0.66 22.95 1.99
CA ARG A 218 0.81 23.07 2.04
C ARG A 218 1.37 23.75 0.79
N LEU A 219 0.75 23.51 -0.37
CA LEU A 219 1.09 24.12 -1.66
C LEU A 219 0.44 25.49 -1.91
N GLY A 220 -0.39 26.00 -0.99
CA GLY A 220 -1.10 27.28 -1.17
C GLY A 220 -2.31 27.24 -2.12
N LEU A 221 -2.78 26.05 -2.50
CA LEU A 221 -3.90 25.85 -3.42
C LEU A 221 -5.25 25.87 -2.68
N ALA A 222 -5.72 27.06 -2.29
CA ALA A 222 -6.88 27.22 -1.41
C ALA A 222 -8.17 26.55 -1.93
N GLU A 223 -8.48 26.71 -3.23
CA GLU A 223 -9.69 26.11 -3.82
C GLU A 223 -9.63 24.57 -3.83
N ARG A 224 -8.47 24.01 -4.18
CA ARG A 224 -8.25 22.55 -4.18
C ARG A 224 -8.30 21.99 -2.76
N ALA A 225 -7.72 22.70 -1.79
CA ALA A 225 -7.81 22.34 -0.38
C ALA A 225 -9.25 22.27 0.11
N MET A 226 -10.08 23.24 -0.26
CA MET A 226 -11.52 23.25 0.08
C MET A 226 -12.27 22.11 -0.63
N HIS A 227 -11.98 21.88 -1.91
CA HIS A 227 -12.57 20.81 -2.71
C HIS A 227 -12.38 19.43 -2.05
N TRP A 228 -11.14 19.08 -1.72
CA TRP A 228 -10.80 17.78 -1.14
C TRP A 228 -11.26 17.64 0.31
N SER A 229 -11.14 18.71 1.11
CA SER A 229 -11.62 18.69 2.49
C SER A 229 -13.14 18.47 2.56
N ARG A 230 -13.91 19.05 1.61
CA ARG A 230 -15.36 18.81 1.51
C ARG A 230 -15.67 17.36 1.11
N LYS A 231 -14.95 16.80 0.13
CA LYS A 231 -15.10 15.38 -0.24
C LYS A 231 -14.81 14.45 0.93
N ALA A 232 -13.69 14.66 1.62
CA ALA A 232 -13.30 13.89 2.79
C ALA A 232 -14.36 13.98 3.90
N ARG A 233 -14.92 15.17 4.17
CA ARG A 233 -16.01 15.33 5.15
C ARG A 233 -17.25 14.52 4.78
N ASN A 234 -17.66 14.55 3.51
CA ASN A 234 -18.82 13.79 3.04
C ASN A 234 -18.60 12.28 3.22
N MET A 235 -17.44 11.76 2.79
CA MET A 235 -17.09 10.35 2.97
C MET A 235 -17.07 9.96 4.46
N HIS A 236 -16.47 10.79 5.32
CA HIS A 236 -16.43 10.53 6.76
C HIS A 236 -17.82 10.37 7.36
N MET A 237 -18.76 11.28 7.04
CA MET A 237 -20.14 11.20 7.53
C MET A 237 -20.81 9.88 7.08
N THR A 238 -20.70 9.55 5.80
CA THR A 238 -21.26 8.29 5.26
C THR A 238 -20.64 7.05 5.90
N ILE A 239 -19.32 7.05 6.13
CA ILE A 239 -18.61 5.94 6.77
C ILE A 239 -19.10 5.77 8.22
N CYS A 240 -19.15 6.86 9.00
CA CYS A 240 -19.63 6.79 10.39
C CYS A 240 -21.08 6.29 10.49
N GLU A 241 -21.95 6.73 9.58
CA GLU A 241 -23.35 6.30 9.54
C GLU A 241 -23.50 4.81 9.20
N ARG A 242 -22.72 4.31 8.24
CA ARG A 242 -22.88 2.94 7.70
C ARG A 242 -22.02 1.88 8.38
N ALA A 243 -20.87 2.25 8.93
CA ALA A 243 -19.92 1.31 9.53
C ALA A 243 -20.25 0.98 10.98
N TRP A 244 -21.08 1.79 11.64
CA TRP A 244 -21.56 1.52 12.98
C TRP A 244 -22.69 0.49 12.96
N ASN A 245 -22.66 -0.45 13.91
CA ASN A 245 -23.75 -1.40 14.12
C ASN A 245 -24.01 -1.50 15.62
N GLU A 246 -25.14 -0.98 16.10
CA GLU A 246 -25.51 -0.98 17.52
C GLU A 246 -25.67 -2.38 18.14
N LYS A 247 -25.76 -3.43 17.31
CA LYS A 247 -26.04 -4.81 17.74
C LYS A 247 -24.80 -5.69 17.80
N LEU A 248 -23.64 -5.21 17.32
CA LEU A 248 -22.35 -5.88 17.42
C LEU A 248 -21.52 -5.21 18.51
#